data_AF-D3V0G7-F1
#
_entry.id   AF-D3V0G7-F1
#
_cell.length_a   1.000
_cell.length_b   1.000
_cell.length_c   1.000
_cell.angle_alpha   90.00
_cell.angle_beta   90.00
_cell.angle_gamma   90.00
#
_symmetry.space_group_name_H-M   'P 1'
#
loop_
_entity.id
_entity.type
_entity.pdbx_description
1 polymer ?
#
loop_
_entity_poly.entity_id
_entity_poly.type
_entity_poly.pdbx_seq_one_letter_code
_entity_poly.pdbx_strand_id
1 'polypeptide(L)'
;MSSRSDVIKGRLVYTEKLGWVDTGHSKGNDARMLMAAINSGDDTKEPYFTIKYTQYMGLGLKYGTSKITRWKVRRGLSLHDKKRVALTIMMHTTHLFEAHQDSFPFNWYTDSGYSGEDLVSNLLGFYQAINGVDYLPQLQPISKDDALKRWDYYGAIGKYKNKMFKPLLFPDPQKWSCIK
;
A
#
# COMPACT_ATOMS: atom_id res chain seq x y z
N MET A 1 13.05 -2.83 3.66
CA MET A 1 12.52 -1.76 4.52
C MET A 1 12.87 -0.42 3.93
N SER A 2 11.99 0.56 4.05
CA SER A 2 12.25 1.94 3.62
C SER A 2 13.39 2.57 4.41
N SER A 3 14.15 3.42 3.74
CA SER A 3 15.38 4.04 4.24
C SER A 3 15.40 5.53 3.96
N ARG A 4 16.30 6.24 4.63
CA ARG A 4 16.53 7.68 4.36
C ARG A 4 16.86 7.94 2.89
N SER A 5 17.57 7.01 2.24
CA SER A 5 17.90 7.10 0.81
C SER A 5 16.65 7.11 -0.07
N ASP A 6 15.59 6.45 0.35
CA ASP A 6 14.33 6.42 -0.39
C ASP A 6 13.61 7.76 -0.36
N VAL A 7 13.76 8.53 0.73
CA VAL A 7 13.32 9.93 0.80
C VAL A 7 14.13 10.79 -0.18
N ILE A 8 15.46 10.63 -0.18
CA ILE A 8 16.36 11.37 -1.07
C ILE A 8 16.03 11.10 -2.55
N LYS A 9 15.76 9.84 -2.88
CA LYS A 9 15.41 9.39 -4.24
C LYS A 9 13.96 9.66 -4.63
N GLY A 10 13.12 10.12 -3.70
CA GLY A 10 11.69 10.34 -3.93
C GLY A 10 10.87 9.05 -4.03
N ARG A 11 11.44 7.90 -3.66
CA ARG A 11 10.68 6.63 -3.54
C ARG A 11 9.72 6.68 -2.35
N LEU A 12 10.13 7.35 -1.28
CA LEU A 12 9.31 7.60 -0.09
C LEU A 12 9.04 9.11 0.03
N VAL A 13 7.78 9.50 0.02
CA VAL A 13 7.35 10.91 0.15
C VAL A 13 6.50 11.10 1.39
N TYR A 14 6.54 12.29 1.99
CA TYR A 14 5.66 12.63 3.09
C TYR A 14 4.55 13.56 2.63
N THR A 15 3.33 13.31 3.11
CA THR A 15 2.13 14.08 2.81
C THR A 15 1.44 14.47 4.11
N GLU A 16 0.87 15.67 4.18
CA GLU A 16 0.20 16.14 5.41
C GLU A 16 -1.11 15.36 5.69
N LYS A 17 -1.69 14.71 4.68
CA LYS A 17 -2.95 13.96 4.84
C LYS A 17 -2.80 12.45 5.07
N LEU A 18 -1.80 11.79 4.46
CA LEU A 18 -1.59 10.34 4.61
C LEU A 18 -0.32 9.98 5.39
N GLY A 19 0.55 10.94 5.69
CA GLY A 19 1.87 10.68 6.26
C GLY A 19 2.83 10.18 5.18
N TRP A 20 3.66 9.19 5.53
CA TRP A 20 4.61 8.57 4.60
C TRP A 20 3.89 7.72 3.55
N VAL A 21 4.32 7.86 2.29
CA VAL A 21 3.78 7.16 1.12
C VAL A 21 4.93 6.57 0.30
N ASP A 22 4.89 5.26 0.05
CA ASP A 22 5.77 4.59 -0.91
C ASP A 22 5.19 4.77 -2.33
N THR A 23 5.93 5.48 -3.17
CA THR A 23 5.55 5.78 -4.56
C THR A 23 5.59 4.57 -5.48
N GLY A 24 6.27 3.49 -5.09
CA GLY A 24 6.25 2.20 -5.76
C GLY A 24 4.93 1.46 -5.51
N HIS A 25 4.53 1.36 -4.23
CA HIS A 25 3.27 0.71 -3.83
C HIS A 25 2.03 1.48 -4.35
N SER A 26 2.09 2.80 -4.40
CA SER A 26 0.98 3.63 -4.85
C SER A 26 0.77 3.68 -6.38
N LYS A 27 1.51 2.92 -7.19
CA LYS A 27 1.27 2.84 -8.65
C LYS A 27 0.00 2.07 -9.03
N GLY A 28 -0.46 1.17 -8.16
CA GLY A 28 -1.74 0.48 -8.34
C GLY A 28 -1.82 -0.51 -9.51
N ASN A 29 -0.70 -1.00 -10.05
CA ASN A 29 -0.68 -1.97 -11.14
C ASN A 29 -1.50 -3.23 -10.81
N ASP A 30 -1.31 -3.79 -9.62
CA ASP A 30 -2.01 -4.99 -9.15
C ASP A 30 -3.53 -4.76 -9.07
N ALA A 31 -3.94 -3.56 -8.65
CA ALA A 31 -5.35 -3.16 -8.61
C ALA A 31 -5.95 -3.05 -10.02
N ARG A 32 -5.21 -2.52 -11.00
CA ARG A 32 -5.64 -2.49 -12.41
C ARG A 32 -5.83 -3.90 -12.96
N MET A 33 -4.87 -4.79 -12.70
CA MET A 33 -4.96 -6.19 -13.13
C MET A 33 -6.12 -6.93 -12.47
N LEU A 34 -6.33 -6.72 -11.17
CA LEU A 34 -7.46 -7.29 -10.43
C LEU A 34 -8.80 -6.81 -11.00
N MET A 35 -8.94 -5.52 -11.28
CA MET A 35 -10.16 -4.96 -11.86
C MET A 35 -10.41 -5.48 -13.27
N ALA A 36 -9.36 -5.60 -14.09
CA ALA A 36 -9.46 -6.20 -15.42
C ALA A 36 -9.94 -7.65 -15.35
N ALA A 37 -9.39 -8.45 -14.44
CA ALA A 37 -9.81 -9.83 -14.23
C ALA A 37 -11.27 -9.94 -13.76
N ILE A 38 -11.71 -9.07 -12.84
CA ILE A 38 -13.11 -9.00 -12.40
C ILE A 38 -14.03 -8.62 -13.56
N ASN A 39 -13.62 -7.68 -14.42
CA ASN A 39 -14.40 -7.28 -15.57
C ASN A 39 -14.52 -8.41 -16.61
N SER A 40 -13.44 -9.12 -16.92
CA SER A 40 -13.48 -10.27 -17.85
C SER A 40 -14.35 -11.43 -17.34
N GLY A 41 -14.64 -11.47 -16.04
CA GLY A 41 -15.54 -12.48 -15.47
C GLY A 41 -16.97 -12.37 -15.99
N ASP A 42 -17.39 -11.19 -16.48
CA ASP A 42 -18.72 -11.00 -17.05
C ASP A 42 -18.91 -11.69 -18.41
N ASP A 43 -17.82 -11.98 -19.12
CA ASP A 43 -17.82 -12.70 -20.40
C ASP A 43 -17.97 -14.23 -20.20
N THR A 44 -17.94 -14.69 -18.95
CA THR A 44 -18.12 -16.11 -18.62
C THR A 44 -19.59 -16.51 -18.69
N LYS A 45 -19.86 -17.78 -19.04
CA LYS A 45 -21.24 -18.33 -19.03
C LYS A 45 -21.72 -18.70 -17.63
N GLU A 46 -20.79 -18.94 -16.71
CA GLU A 46 -21.09 -19.40 -15.35
C GLU A 46 -21.66 -18.27 -14.47
N PRO A 47 -22.50 -18.59 -13.47
CA PRO A 47 -23.01 -17.60 -12.52
C PRO A 47 -21.94 -17.03 -11.59
N TYR A 48 -20.81 -17.73 -11.45
CA TYR A 48 -19.65 -17.32 -10.66
C TYR A 48 -18.35 -17.66 -11.39
N PHE A 49 -17.32 -16.84 -11.18
CA PHE A 49 -15.98 -17.08 -11.69
C PHE A 49 -14.94 -16.97 -10.56
N THR A 50 -13.75 -17.52 -10.78
CA THR A 50 -12.67 -17.50 -9.79
C THR A 50 -11.66 -16.41 -10.11
N ILE A 51 -11.41 -15.53 -9.14
CA ILE A 51 -10.33 -14.56 -9.16
C ILE A 51 -9.16 -15.08 -8.34
N LYS A 52 -7.98 -15.12 -8.96
CA LYS A 52 -6.70 -15.33 -8.27
C LYS A 52 -6.02 -13.98 -8.13
N TYR A 53 -5.74 -13.57 -6.90
CA TYR A 53 -4.99 -12.36 -6.61
C TYR A 53 -3.71 -12.70 -5.87
N THR A 54 -2.59 -12.12 -6.31
CA THR A 54 -1.26 -12.37 -5.74
C THR A 54 -0.66 -11.04 -5.31
N GLN A 55 -0.22 -10.96 -4.07
CA GLN A 55 0.74 -9.93 -3.64
C GLN A 55 2.11 -10.55 -3.48
N TYR A 56 3.13 -9.79 -3.89
CA TYR A 56 4.51 -10.25 -3.95
C TYR A 56 5.45 -9.14 -3.49
N MET A 57 6.48 -9.51 -2.73
CA MET A 57 7.61 -8.63 -2.40
C MET A 57 8.92 -9.40 -2.51
N GLY A 58 9.92 -8.80 -3.16
CA GLY A 58 11.29 -9.29 -3.19
C GLY A 58 12.02 -9.09 -4.52
N LEU A 59 13.29 -9.48 -4.55
CA LEU A 59 14.17 -9.41 -5.73
C LEU A 59 14.13 -10.75 -6.49
N GLY A 60 13.11 -10.92 -7.33
CA GLY A 60 12.97 -12.08 -8.22
C GLY A 60 12.58 -13.40 -7.53
N LEU A 61 12.49 -14.48 -8.32
CA LEU A 61 11.94 -15.78 -7.91
C LEU A 61 12.68 -16.45 -6.72
N LYS A 62 13.94 -16.10 -6.46
CA LYS A 62 14.77 -16.75 -5.41
C LYS A 62 14.68 -16.11 -4.03
N TYR A 63 14.27 -14.84 -3.93
CA TYR A 63 14.24 -14.08 -2.67
C TYR A 63 12.91 -13.36 -2.46
N GLY A 64 11.87 -13.79 -3.18
CA GLY A 64 10.54 -13.22 -3.09
C GLY A 64 9.61 -14.02 -2.21
N THR A 65 8.80 -13.32 -1.42
CA THR A 65 7.65 -13.89 -0.74
C THR A 65 6.38 -13.46 -1.46
N SER A 66 5.37 -14.33 -1.48
CA SER A 66 4.07 -14.02 -2.06
C SER A 66 2.93 -14.59 -1.24
N LYS A 67 1.78 -13.92 -1.29
CA LYS A 67 0.50 -14.46 -0.85
C LYS A 67 -0.47 -14.48 -2.01
N ILE A 68 -1.14 -15.61 -2.14
CA ILE A 68 -2.13 -15.85 -3.18
C ILE A 68 -3.45 -16.11 -2.49
N THR A 69 -4.48 -15.37 -2.88
CA THR A 69 -5.87 -15.62 -2.48
C THR A 69 -6.70 -16.02 -3.70
N ARG A 70 -7.75 -16.80 -3.47
CA ARG A 70 -8.70 -17.22 -4.50
C ARG A 70 -10.11 -16.91 -4.03
N TRP A 71 -10.89 -16.26 -4.88
CA TRP A 71 -12.22 -15.76 -4.55
C TRP A 71 -13.22 -16.19 -5.62
N LYS A 72 -14.38 -16.68 -5.19
CA LYS A 72 -15.54 -16.82 -6.09
C LYS A 72 -16.28 -15.48 -6.14
N VAL A 73 -16.40 -14.92 -7.33
CA VAL A 73 -17.08 -13.66 -7.58
C VAL A 73 -18.32 -13.93 -8.42
N ARG A 74 -19.45 -13.33 -8.04
CA ARG A 74 -20.70 -13.43 -8.79
C ARG A 74 -20.59 -12.65 -10.09
N ARG A 75 -21.13 -13.19 -11.18
CA ARG A 75 -21.23 -12.51 -12.47
C ARG A 75 -22.29 -11.40 -12.47
N GLY A 76 -22.10 -10.37 -13.31
CA GLY A 76 -23.11 -9.33 -13.56
C GLY A 76 -23.24 -8.32 -12.42
N LEU A 77 -22.18 -8.12 -11.64
CA LEU A 77 -22.13 -7.08 -10.61
C LEU A 77 -22.09 -5.69 -11.25
N SER A 78 -22.71 -4.72 -10.58
CA SER A 78 -22.56 -3.31 -10.94
C SER A 78 -21.08 -2.89 -10.89
N LEU A 79 -20.69 -1.87 -11.65
CA LEU A 79 -19.32 -1.34 -11.57
C LEU A 79 -18.94 -0.95 -10.14
N HIS A 80 -19.88 -0.38 -9.39
CA HIS A 80 -19.71 -0.02 -7.98
C HIS A 80 -19.40 -1.25 -7.12
N ASP A 81 -20.15 -2.34 -7.27
CA ASP A 81 -19.93 -3.55 -6.49
C ASP A 81 -18.66 -4.30 -6.91
N LYS A 82 -18.30 -4.28 -8.20
CA LYS A 82 -17.00 -4.78 -8.66
C LYS A 82 -15.84 -4.06 -7.98
N LYS A 83 -15.90 -2.72 -7.86
CA LYS A 83 -14.90 -1.93 -7.14
C LYS A 83 -14.83 -2.31 -5.66
N ARG A 84 -15.98 -2.54 -5.00
CA ARG A 84 -16.03 -3.00 -3.61
C ARG A 84 -15.43 -4.38 -3.42
N VAL A 85 -15.75 -5.33 -4.31
CA VAL A 85 -15.14 -6.68 -4.31
C VAL A 85 -13.63 -6.59 -4.51
N ALA A 86 -13.15 -5.80 -5.48
CA ALA A 86 -11.73 -5.60 -5.72
C ALA A 86 -11.03 -5.03 -4.47
N LEU A 87 -11.65 -4.03 -3.81
CA LEU A 87 -11.13 -3.43 -2.59
C LEU A 87 -11.03 -4.47 -1.46
N THR A 88 -12.08 -5.28 -1.25
CA THR A 88 -12.09 -6.35 -0.24
C THR A 88 -10.99 -7.37 -0.48
N ILE A 89 -10.82 -7.84 -1.73
CA ILE A 89 -9.78 -8.82 -2.10
C ILE A 89 -8.39 -8.24 -1.83
N MET A 90 -8.15 -6.98 -2.23
CA MET A 90 -6.87 -6.30 -2.01
C MET A 90 -6.58 -6.14 -0.52
N MET A 91 -7.52 -5.58 0.26
CA MET A 91 -7.32 -5.34 1.69
C MET A 91 -7.09 -6.63 2.46
N HIS A 92 -7.87 -7.68 2.16
CA HIS A 92 -7.72 -8.99 2.80
C HIS A 92 -6.36 -9.62 2.47
N THR A 93 -5.99 -9.63 1.19
CA THR A 93 -4.70 -10.21 0.78
C THR A 93 -3.53 -9.43 1.37
N THR A 94 -3.65 -8.10 1.47
CA THR A 94 -2.60 -7.25 2.07
C THR A 94 -2.38 -7.62 3.52
N HIS A 95 -3.45 -7.79 4.31
CA HIS A 95 -3.31 -8.25 5.69
C HIS A 95 -2.65 -9.63 5.80
N LEU A 96 -3.01 -10.59 4.94
CA LEU A 96 -2.38 -11.90 4.93
C LEU A 96 -0.89 -11.83 4.56
N PHE A 97 -0.54 -10.91 3.65
CA PHE A 97 0.82 -10.68 3.19
C PHE A 97 1.67 -10.08 4.31
N GLU A 98 1.23 -8.97 4.89
CA GLU A 98 1.93 -8.28 5.97
C GLU A 98 2.07 -9.16 7.21
N ALA A 99 1.01 -9.90 7.58
CA ALA A 99 1.07 -10.85 8.70
C ALA A 99 2.07 -11.98 8.46
N HIS A 100 2.27 -12.37 7.20
CA HIS A 100 3.27 -13.37 6.85
C HIS A 100 4.69 -12.81 6.94
N GLN A 101 4.90 -11.56 6.57
CA GLN A 101 6.20 -10.89 6.74
C GLN A 101 6.51 -10.59 8.22
N ASP A 102 5.48 -10.39 9.03
CA ASP A 102 5.56 -10.26 10.50
C ASP A 102 5.81 -11.62 11.19
N SER A 103 5.66 -12.74 10.48
CA SER A 103 5.79 -14.10 11.03
C SER A 103 7.19 -14.69 10.91
N PHE A 104 7.55 -15.55 11.86
CA PHE A 104 8.80 -16.31 11.86
C PHE A 104 8.89 -17.22 10.61
N PRO A 105 10.06 -17.36 9.94
CA PRO A 105 11.38 -16.79 10.30
C PRO A 105 11.70 -15.42 9.67
N PHE A 106 10.76 -14.81 8.94
CA PHE A 106 11.01 -13.57 8.19
C PHE A 106 11.23 -12.34 9.09
N ASN A 107 10.59 -12.32 10.25
CA ASN A 107 10.77 -11.27 11.27
C ASN A 107 12.15 -11.30 11.96
N TRP A 108 12.88 -12.42 11.90
CA TRP A 108 14.24 -12.52 12.45
C TRP A 108 15.24 -11.76 11.59
N TYR A 109 15.08 -11.83 10.26
CA TYR A 109 16.02 -11.25 9.31
C TYR A 109 15.59 -9.86 8.80
N THR A 110 14.28 -9.55 8.84
CA THR A 110 13.74 -8.28 8.35
C THR A 110 12.58 -7.80 9.23
N ASP A 111 12.62 -6.55 9.72
CA ASP A 111 11.50 -5.91 10.42
C ASP A 111 10.47 -5.34 9.40
N SER A 112 10.15 -6.11 8.36
CA SER A 112 9.51 -5.61 7.14
C SER A 112 7.98 -5.63 7.12
N GLY A 113 7.34 -6.44 7.98
CA GLY A 113 5.87 -6.51 8.01
C GLY A 113 5.24 -5.27 8.65
N TYR A 114 4.12 -4.83 8.08
CA TYR A 114 3.30 -3.71 8.54
C TYR A 114 4.07 -2.40 8.73
N SER A 115 4.99 -2.03 7.82
CA SER A 115 5.63 -0.71 7.88
C SER A 115 4.55 0.38 7.82
N GLY A 116 4.80 1.52 8.47
CA GLY A 116 3.79 2.54 8.72
C GLY A 116 3.08 3.06 7.46
N GLU A 117 3.80 3.05 6.34
CA GLU A 117 3.35 3.49 5.02
C GLU A 117 2.66 2.41 4.19
N ASP A 118 2.81 1.12 4.47
CA ASP A 118 2.49 0.05 3.51
C ASP A 118 1.00 -0.02 3.17
N LEU A 119 0.14 -0.15 4.18
CA LEU A 119 -1.31 -0.28 3.97
C LEU A 119 -1.90 0.96 3.32
N VAL A 120 -1.49 2.15 3.77
CA VAL A 120 -2.00 3.42 3.23
C VAL A 120 -1.51 3.68 1.80
N SER A 121 -0.27 3.27 1.48
CA SER A 121 0.28 3.37 0.12
C SER A 121 -0.42 2.41 -0.85
N ASN A 122 -0.70 1.18 -0.41
CA ASN A 122 -1.47 0.21 -1.18
C ASN A 122 -2.91 0.69 -1.43
N LEU A 123 -3.55 1.28 -0.42
CA LEU A 123 -4.90 1.83 -0.57
C LEU A 123 -4.93 3.05 -1.51
N LEU A 124 -3.96 3.96 -1.39
CA LEU A 124 -3.80 5.07 -2.32
C LEU A 124 -3.64 4.54 -3.74
N GLY A 125 -2.74 3.57 -3.95
CA GLY A 125 -2.52 2.96 -5.26
C GLY A 125 -3.76 2.31 -5.84
N PHE A 126 -4.56 1.65 -5.01
CA PHE A 126 -5.86 1.12 -5.43
C PHE A 126 -6.79 2.22 -5.94
N TYR A 127 -7.00 3.31 -5.19
CA TYR A 127 -7.90 4.38 -5.63
C TYR A 127 -7.38 5.10 -6.88
N GLN A 128 -6.07 5.34 -6.97
CA GLN A 128 -5.46 5.94 -8.16
C GLN A 128 -5.70 5.06 -9.40
N ALA A 129 -5.49 3.75 -9.27
CA ALA A 129 -5.72 2.79 -10.34
C ALA A 129 -7.18 2.68 -10.78
N ILE A 130 -8.11 2.61 -9.82
CA ILE A 130 -9.53 2.39 -10.08
C ILE A 130 -10.24 3.63 -10.63
N ASN A 131 -9.76 4.82 -10.27
CA ASN A 131 -10.34 6.07 -10.73
C ASN A 131 -9.55 6.71 -11.88
N GLY A 132 -8.33 6.25 -12.16
CA GLY A 132 -7.47 6.83 -13.19
C GLY A 132 -7.00 8.25 -12.86
N VAL A 133 -6.90 8.59 -11.58
CA VAL A 133 -6.55 9.92 -11.08
C VAL A 133 -5.30 9.82 -10.21
N ASP A 134 -4.32 10.70 -10.43
CA ASP A 134 -3.23 10.90 -9.49
C ASP A 134 -3.72 11.75 -8.31
N TYR A 135 -3.81 11.13 -7.13
CA TYR A 135 -4.29 11.78 -5.93
C TYR A 135 -3.13 12.38 -5.12
N LEU A 136 -1.87 12.01 -5.39
CA LEU A 136 -0.72 12.47 -4.62
C LEU A 136 -0.63 14.00 -4.50
N PRO A 137 -0.87 14.81 -5.56
CA PRO A 137 -0.87 16.27 -5.44
C PRO A 137 -1.92 16.82 -4.47
N GLN A 138 -3.04 16.11 -4.29
CA GLN A 138 -4.16 16.52 -3.41
C GLN A 138 -3.89 16.17 -1.94
N LEU A 139 -2.87 15.35 -1.67
CA LEU A 139 -2.48 14.91 -0.33
C LEU A 139 -1.58 15.90 0.41
N GLN A 140 -1.25 17.03 -0.23
CA GLN A 140 -0.34 18.05 0.30
C GLN A 140 1.05 17.45 0.58
N PRO A 141 1.77 17.00 -0.46
CA PRO A 141 3.15 16.56 -0.31
C PRO A 141 4.02 17.73 0.15
N ILE A 142 4.90 17.48 1.11
CA ILE A 142 5.84 18.49 1.59
C ILE A 142 7.16 18.45 0.81
N SER A 143 8.00 19.46 1.05
CA SER A 143 9.34 19.49 0.47
C SER A 143 10.17 18.28 0.93
N LYS A 144 11.16 17.90 0.11
CA LYS A 144 12.11 16.83 0.47
C LYS A 144 12.85 17.16 1.76
N ASP A 145 13.25 18.41 1.94
CA ASP A 145 13.98 18.83 3.14
C ASP A 145 13.12 18.71 4.40
N ASP A 146 11.83 19.08 4.33
CA ASP A 146 10.92 18.94 5.46
C ASP A 146 10.55 17.48 5.75
N ALA A 147 10.50 16.63 4.72
CA ALA A 147 10.38 15.19 4.89
C ALA A 147 11.63 14.61 5.56
N LEU A 148 12.83 15.02 5.15
CA LEU A 148 14.09 14.61 5.76
C LEU A 148 14.19 15.06 7.23
N LYS A 149 13.72 16.26 7.59
CA LYS A 149 13.63 16.69 8.99
C LYS A 149 12.78 15.73 9.84
N ARG A 150 11.61 15.32 9.33
CA ARG A 150 10.75 14.33 10.00
C ARG A 150 11.45 12.98 10.11
N TRP A 151 12.10 12.53 9.04
CA TRP A 151 12.87 11.28 9.06
C TRP A 151 14.00 11.33 10.09
N ASP A 152 14.76 12.41 10.14
CA ASP A 152 15.91 12.55 11.03
C ASP A 152 15.49 12.68 12.50
N TYR A 153 14.30 13.21 12.77
CA TYR A 153 13.75 13.33 14.11
C TYR A 153 13.06 12.04 14.60
N TYR A 154 12.12 11.49 13.81
CA TYR A 154 11.33 10.31 14.21
C TYR A 154 12.02 8.98 13.86
N GLY A 155 12.97 9.00 12.93
CA GLY A 155 13.68 7.82 12.47
C GLY A 155 12.92 7.03 11.40
N ALA A 156 13.38 5.79 11.21
CA ALA A 156 12.89 4.93 10.13
C ALA A 156 11.41 4.53 10.31
N ILE A 157 10.61 4.73 9.26
CA ILE A 157 9.17 4.45 9.26
C ILE A 157 8.82 2.98 9.57
N GLY A 158 9.71 2.04 9.23
CA GLY A 158 9.51 0.61 9.52
C GLY A 158 9.39 0.24 11.00
N LYS A 159 9.87 1.11 11.90
CA LYS A 159 9.69 0.95 13.36
C LYS A 159 8.25 1.23 13.80
N TYR A 160 7.46 1.94 13.00
CA TYR A 160 6.09 2.32 13.30
C TYR A 160 5.15 1.36 12.61
N LYS A 161 4.62 0.38 13.36
CA LYS A 161 3.74 -0.63 12.78
C LYS A 161 2.33 -0.10 12.58
N ASN A 162 1.82 -0.18 11.36
CA ASN A 162 0.46 0.22 11.02
C ASN A 162 -0.38 -0.95 10.52
N LYS A 163 -1.16 -1.55 11.43
CA LYS A 163 -2.08 -2.65 11.10
C LYS A 163 -3.47 -2.15 10.66
N MET A 164 -3.63 -0.85 10.40
CA MET A 164 -4.88 -0.27 9.92
C MET A 164 -4.66 0.48 8.61
N PHE A 165 -5.70 0.56 7.79
CA PHE A 165 -5.73 1.46 6.62
C PHE A 165 -6.00 2.92 7.05
N LYS A 166 -5.27 3.40 8.05
CA LYS A 166 -5.38 4.76 8.59
C LYS A 166 -4.02 5.45 8.52
N PRO A 167 -3.96 6.75 8.20
CA PRO A 167 -2.72 7.51 8.21
C PRO A 167 -2.00 7.44 9.56
N LEU A 168 -0.68 7.38 9.52
CA LEU A 168 0.20 7.71 10.64
C LEU A 168 0.89 9.03 10.32
N LEU A 169 0.55 10.08 11.09
CA LEU A 169 1.08 11.42 10.88
C LEU A 169 2.25 11.69 11.83
N PHE A 170 3.26 12.36 11.30
CA PHE A 170 4.48 12.77 11.96
C PHE A 170 4.54 14.30 11.92
N PRO A 171 4.15 14.97 13.01
CA PRO A 171 4.14 16.42 13.09
C PRO A 171 5.50 17.03 12.75
N ASP A 172 5.52 18.28 12.29
CA ASP A 172 6.77 18.98 12.08
C ASP A 172 7.51 19.15 13.44
N PRO A 173 8.72 18.58 13.60
CA PRO A 173 9.46 18.66 14.86
C PRO A 173 9.90 20.08 15.24
N GLN A 174 9.91 21.03 14.28
CA GLN A 174 10.34 22.42 14.50
C GLN A 174 9.17 23.38 14.68
N LYS A 175 7.92 22.95 14.46
CA LYS A 175 6.75 23.85 14.50
C LYS A 175 6.37 24.29 15.92
N TRP A 176 6.84 23.58 16.95
CA TRP A 176 6.52 23.87 18.36
C TRP A 176 7.73 24.22 19.22
N SER A 177 8.93 24.32 18.65
CA SER A 177 10.16 24.66 19.39
C SER A 177 10.32 26.16 19.68
N CYS A 178 9.38 27.00 19.21
CA CYS A 178 9.40 28.46 19.38
C CYS A 178 8.36 29.00 20.37
N ILE A 179 7.68 28.16 21.15
CA ILE A 179 6.93 28.61 22.33
C ILE A 179 7.86 28.44 23.54
N LYS A 180 8.68 29.46 23.81
CA LYS A 180 9.37 29.65 25.08
C LYS A 180 8.81 30.88 25.77
#